data_AF-A0A4W5JZ25-F1
#
_entry.id   AF-A0A4W5JZ25-F1
#
_cell.length_a   1.000
_cell.length_b   1.000
_cell.length_c   1.000
_cell.angle_alpha   90.00
_cell.angle_beta   90.00
_cell.angle_gamma   90.00
#
_symmetry.space_group_name_H-M   'P 1'
#
loop_
_entity.id
_entity.type
_entity.pdbx_description
1 polymer ?
#
loop_
_entity_poly.entity_id
_entity_poly.type
_entity_poly.pdbx_seq_one_letter_code
_entity_poly.pdbx_strand_id
1 'polypeptide(L)'
;MCTSGDDEIQRLQRKLKEADDALQKAGQYGLQLLDGQLDLQNKLEEQRIEMTNTVEALEQEKYSLQREVALKSRVLDSLRSDYDSIKSQQRLQWEQQESQLERNHAMELNEYKNKMERMRAELDEVQLSEKQLKHKLDLQTETLSIKMEELRSVTERTHETLSTEMMELQVERMELENAKATLELALQEAQYKEQQLELTNTNLQRQLERSSEEKEECEREAVSCFNALEKAREANQDLQIQLDQLLQQAQDPSSKGNSLFGELEDKRAEMERQLISMKVQHQSLQKQHAFSKQQLHRMKVQIATLMQLQGSRADPAQLERLQSMLSEKNSEIQALMIKLRRLEKVEMTLKAQPSSAPVETDSGDGTYYTDLLKMQLSNSAKDAERLGDELSMQRMKSLSESQRALELERKLFSAERAHKQSQSDNIKLQVKVEELRLKYEPNEVNKKRIQKRKREKLPVDISSNIPEVKEEEPMVLELPKHMKEEMEAEAHLFTEERLTVTPLQPPNNPKPNSALTRDSKCVRICEEPPTTIPNPPRSPSADCKTMTEELEMEKEGEENRRDEKKKLKSQEVIHVTSQKTLENQCAQQ
;
A
#
# COMPACT_ATOMS: atom_id res chain seq x y z
N MET A 1 35.51 102.77 -25.54
CA MET A 1 35.33 101.85 -24.39
C MET A 1 34.43 100.69 -24.84
N CYS A 2 34.96 99.74 -25.62
CA CYS A 2 34.11 98.84 -26.42
C CYS A 2 34.53 97.36 -26.41
N THR A 3 35.38 96.93 -25.47
CA THR A 3 35.76 95.50 -25.30
C THR A 3 34.86 94.76 -24.32
N SER A 4 34.30 95.46 -23.33
CA SER A 4 33.51 94.89 -22.22
C SER A 4 32.22 94.16 -22.65
N GLY A 5 31.77 94.28 -23.90
CA GLY A 5 30.59 93.56 -24.40
C GLY A 5 30.94 92.14 -24.85
N ASP A 6 31.95 92.01 -25.71
CA ASP A 6 32.36 90.73 -26.30
C ASP A 6 32.96 89.78 -25.26
N ASP A 7 33.72 90.32 -24.29
CA ASP A 7 34.24 89.58 -23.15
C ASP A 7 33.12 88.94 -22.29
N GLU A 8 31.99 89.63 -22.15
CA GLU A 8 30.82 89.15 -21.40
C GLU A 8 30.05 88.09 -22.19
N ILE A 9 29.90 88.27 -23.51
CA ILE A 9 29.28 87.28 -24.40
C ILE A 9 30.10 85.98 -24.40
N GLN A 10 31.43 86.06 -24.52
CA GLN A 10 32.32 84.88 -24.44
C GLN A 10 32.31 84.22 -23.05
N ARG A 11 32.05 84.98 -21.97
CA ARG A 11 31.88 84.43 -20.62
C ARG A 11 30.53 83.70 -20.48
N LEU A 12 29.46 84.24 -21.05
CA LEU A 12 28.14 83.62 -21.07
C LEU A 12 28.11 82.34 -21.93
N GLN A 13 28.76 82.35 -23.10
CA GLN A 13 28.87 81.16 -23.97
C GLN A 13 29.64 80.01 -23.28
N ARG A 14 30.72 80.31 -22.54
CA ARG A 14 31.44 79.31 -21.74
C ARG A 14 30.58 78.78 -20.60
N LYS A 15 29.91 79.64 -19.84
CA LYS A 15 28.96 79.22 -18.79
C LYS A 15 27.82 78.35 -19.32
N LEU A 16 27.29 78.65 -20.51
CA LEU A 16 26.25 77.84 -21.16
C LEU A 16 26.81 76.44 -21.47
N LYS A 17 27.98 76.36 -22.12
CA LYS A 17 28.62 75.07 -22.42
C LYS A 17 28.98 74.30 -21.15
N GLU A 18 29.50 74.96 -20.11
CA GLU A 18 29.80 74.35 -18.81
C GLU A 18 28.53 73.78 -18.15
N ALA A 19 27.38 74.44 -18.31
CA ALA A 19 26.08 73.95 -17.84
C ALA A 19 25.54 72.79 -18.70
N ASP A 20 25.68 72.84 -20.03
CA ASP A 20 25.30 71.76 -20.93
C ASP A 20 26.16 70.49 -20.71
N ASP A 21 27.48 70.65 -20.59
CA ASP A 21 28.42 69.58 -20.26
C ASP A 21 28.14 68.98 -18.87
N ALA A 22 27.67 69.79 -17.90
CA ALA A 22 27.24 69.33 -16.59
C ALA A 22 25.88 68.60 -16.64
N LEU A 23 24.93 69.09 -17.43
CA LEU A 23 23.62 68.47 -17.63
C LEU A 23 23.72 67.13 -18.37
N GLN A 24 24.61 67.02 -19.36
CA GLN A 24 24.93 65.74 -20.01
C GLN A 24 25.54 64.73 -19.03
N LYS A 25 26.48 65.16 -18.17
CA LYS A 25 27.05 64.30 -17.12
C LYS A 25 26.01 63.88 -16.09
N ALA A 26 25.14 64.79 -15.66
CA ALA A 26 24.03 64.47 -14.77
C ALA A 26 23.06 63.46 -15.39
N GLY A 27 22.76 63.59 -16.70
CA GLY A 27 21.98 62.61 -17.46
C GLY A 27 22.66 61.24 -17.56
N GLN A 28 23.99 61.21 -17.79
CA GLN A 28 24.78 59.97 -17.82
C GLN A 28 24.82 59.27 -16.46
N TYR A 29 25.03 60.00 -15.36
CA TYR A 29 24.96 59.43 -14.01
C TYR A 29 23.54 58.97 -13.64
N GLY A 30 22.51 59.70 -14.08
CA GLY A 30 21.11 59.30 -13.90
C GLY A 30 20.76 58.01 -14.65
N LEU A 31 21.30 57.83 -15.87
CA LEU A 31 21.18 56.59 -16.63
C LEU A 31 21.93 55.44 -15.96
N GLN A 32 23.18 55.63 -15.56
CA GLN A 32 23.98 54.61 -14.85
C GLN A 32 23.33 54.17 -13.52
N LEU A 33 22.69 55.10 -12.80
CA LEU A 33 21.93 54.79 -11.60
C LEU A 33 20.65 53.99 -11.90
N LEU A 34 19.96 54.31 -13.00
CA LEU A 34 18.78 53.57 -13.45
C LEU A 34 19.14 52.15 -13.91
N ASP A 35 20.23 52.01 -14.66
CA ASP A 35 20.77 50.71 -15.11
C ASP A 35 21.16 49.86 -13.89
N GLY A 36 21.88 50.43 -12.92
CA GLY A 36 22.23 49.76 -11.67
C GLY A 36 21.02 49.40 -10.79
N GLN A 37 19.95 50.20 -10.82
CA GLN A 37 18.69 49.89 -10.15
C GLN A 37 17.92 48.76 -10.86
N LEU A 38 17.93 48.73 -12.19
CA LEU A 38 17.38 47.62 -12.99
C LEU A 38 18.11 46.31 -12.68
N ASP A 39 19.43 46.35 -12.66
CA ASP A 39 20.30 45.21 -12.34
C ASP A 39 20.05 44.64 -10.93
N LEU A 40 19.82 45.51 -9.94
CA LEU A 40 19.48 45.11 -8.58
C LEU A 40 18.05 44.55 -8.50
N GLN A 41 17.11 45.12 -9.26
CA GLN A 41 15.74 44.61 -9.34
C GLN A 41 15.68 43.23 -10.00
N ASN A 42 16.44 43.01 -11.08
CA ASN A 42 16.53 41.71 -11.75
C ASN A 42 17.06 40.64 -10.79
N LYS A 43 18.17 40.91 -10.08
CA LYS A 43 18.75 39.99 -9.08
C LYS A 43 17.81 39.70 -7.92
N LEU A 44 17.02 40.68 -7.48
CA LEU A 44 15.97 40.47 -6.49
C LEU A 44 14.83 39.59 -6.99
N GLU A 45 14.48 39.66 -8.28
CA GLU A 45 13.44 38.82 -8.88
C GLU A 45 13.95 37.40 -9.17
N GLU A 46 15.20 37.25 -9.60
CA GLU A 46 15.90 35.95 -9.69
C GLU A 46 15.89 35.23 -8.34
N GLN A 47 16.31 35.90 -7.26
CA GLN A 47 16.26 35.36 -5.90
C GLN A 47 14.84 35.05 -5.41
N ARG A 48 13.83 35.82 -5.83
CA ARG A 48 12.41 35.51 -5.53
C ARG A 48 11.96 34.23 -6.23
N ILE A 49 12.30 34.07 -7.50
CA ILE A 49 11.97 32.88 -8.29
C ILE A 49 12.66 31.65 -7.72
N GLU A 50 13.96 31.72 -7.38
CA GLU A 50 14.70 30.64 -6.72
C GLU A 50 14.09 30.27 -5.35
N MET A 51 13.72 31.25 -4.53
CA MET A 51 13.06 31.02 -3.25
C MET A 51 11.65 30.42 -3.41
N THR A 52 10.87 30.83 -4.42
CA THR A 52 9.57 30.23 -4.72
C THR A 52 9.72 28.79 -5.20
N ASN A 53 10.64 28.52 -6.14
CA ASN A 53 10.89 27.18 -6.66
C ASN A 53 11.32 26.19 -5.56
N THR A 54 12.18 26.64 -4.62
CA THR A 54 12.63 25.81 -3.49
C THR A 54 11.53 25.58 -2.46
N VAL A 55 10.66 26.56 -2.19
CA VAL A 55 9.46 26.34 -1.36
C VAL A 55 8.50 25.35 -2.02
N GLU A 56 8.20 25.51 -3.31
CA GLU A 56 7.30 24.60 -4.05
C GLU A 56 7.84 23.16 -4.09
N ALA A 57 9.16 22.97 -4.22
CA ALA A 57 9.79 21.65 -4.15
C ALA A 57 9.66 21.02 -2.75
N LEU A 58 9.97 21.77 -1.69
CA LEU A 58 9.86 21.29 -0.31
C LEU A 58 8.42 20.98 0.10
N GLU A 59 7.43 21.73 -0.42
CA GLU A 59 6.02 21.39 -0.22
C GLU A 59 5.62 20.10 -0.94
N GLN A 60 6.08 19.87 -2.18
CA GLN A 60 5.84 18.62 -2.91
C GLN A 60 6.46 17.41 -2.21
N GLU A 61 7.72 17.52 -1.74
CA GLU A 61 8.39 16.48 -0.95
C GLU A 61 7.65 16.18 0.35
N LYS A 62 7.28 17.22 1.11
CA LYS A 62 6.48 17.11 2.33
C LYS A 62 5.16 16.37 2.11
N TYR A 63 4.41 16.69 1.06
CA TYR A 63 3.16 15.97 0.74
C TYR A 63 3.40 14.53 0.28
N SER A 64 4.50 14.28 -0.44
CA SER A 64 4.92 12.93 -0.84
C SER A 64 5.25 12.06 0.37
N LEU A 65 6.11 12.56 1.27
CA LEU A 65 6.51 11.87 2.50
C LEU A 65 5.33 11.66 3.46
N GLN A 66 4.44 12.64 3.62
CA GLN A 66 3.21 12.47 4.41
C GLN A 66 2.33 11.34 3.87
N ARG A 67 2.20 11.22 2.54
CA ARG A 67 1.46 10.13 1.90
C ARG A 67 2.16 8.79 2.08
N GLU A 68 3.48 8.75 1.96
CA GLU A 68 4.27 7.53 2.16
C GLU A 68 4.19 7.02 3.60
N VAL A 69 4.33 7.90 4.60
CA VAL A 69 4.15 7.58 6.02
C VAL A 69 2.75 7.05 6.28
N ALA A 70 1.69 7.71 5.77
CA ALA A 70 0.31 7.25 5.93
C ALA A 70 0.05 5.87 5.29
N LEU A 71 0.74 5.53 4.20
CA LEU A 71 0.70 4.19 3.61
C LEU A 71 1.46 3.16 4.46
N LYS A 72 2.68 3.50 4.92
CA LYS A 72 3.47 2.65 5.82
C LYS A 72 2.75 2.34 7.13
N SER A 73 2.07 3.31 7.74
CA SER A 73 1.22 3.09 8.92
C SER A 73 0.12 2.07 8.64
N ARG A 74 -0.64 2.23 7.54
CA ARG A 74 -1.71 1.28 7.17
C ARG A 74 -1.19 -0.14 6.94
N VAL A 75 -0.01 -0.29 6.32
CA VAL A 75 0.63 -1.60 6.11
C VAL A 75 1.08 -2.22 7.45
N LEU A 76 1.63 -1.42 8.37
CA LEU A 76 1.97 -1.89 9.70
C LEU A 76 0.72 -2.32 10.49
N ASP A 77 -0.39 -1.60 10.37
CA ASP A 77 -1.63 -1.92 11.06
C ASP A 77 -2.32 -3.16 10.48
N SER A 78 -2.25 -3.40 9.15
CA SER A 78 -2.67 -4.69 8.59
C SER A 78 -1.78 -5.84 9.04
N LEU A 79 -0.45 -5.67 9.05
CA LEU A 79 0.49 -6.70 9.51
C LEU A 79 0.32 -7.03 11.00
N ARG A 80 -0.06 -6.04 11.83
CA ARG A 80 -0.46 -6.26 13.23
C ARG A 80 -1.72 -7.10 13.33
N SER A 81 -2.75 -6.77 12.54
CA SER A 81 -4.00 -7.54 12.48
C SER A 81 -3.76 -8.99 12.04
N ASP A 82 -2.90 -9.20 11.03
CA ASP A 82 -2.54 -10.54 10.56
C ASP A 82 -1.75 -11.32 11.63
N TYR A 83 -0.79 -10.67 12.31
CA TYR A 83 -0.03 -11.26 13.41
C TYR A 83 -0.94 -11.66 14.59
N ASP A 84 -1.82 -10.78 15.06
CA ASP A 84 -2.71 -11.08 16.18
C ASP A 84 -3.79 -12.10 15.81
N SER A 85 -4.21 -12.16 14.54
CA SER A 85 -5.05 -13.24 14.00
C SER A 85 -4.34 -14.60 14.09
N ILE A 86 -3.14 -14.73 13.50
CA ILE A 86 -2.33 -15.96 13.52
C ILE A 86 -2.01 -16.40 14.96
N LYS A 87 -1.62 -15.46 15.82
CA LYS A 87 -1.34 -15.69 17.24
C LYS A 87 -2.57 -16.13 18.04
N SER A 88 -3.78 -15.77 17.61
CA SER A 88 -5.03 -16.20 18.25
C SER A 88 -5.47 -17.57 17.72
N GLN A 89 -5.34 -17.81 16.41
CA GLN A 89 -5.55 -19.13 15.80
C GLN A 89 -4.61 -20.18 16.41
N GLN A 90 -3.32 -19.86 16.57
CA GLN A 90 -2.33 -20.79 17.13
C GLN A 90 -2.62 -21.11 18.61
N ARG A 91 -3.07 -20.13 19.40
CA ARG A 91 -3.49 -20.37 20.80
C ARG A 91 -4.70 -21.30 20.87
N LEU A 92 -5.73 -21.06 20.06
CA LEU A 92 -6.92 -21.91 19.99
C LEU A 92 -6.57 -23.35 19.56
N GLN A 93 -5.63 -23.52 18.63
CA GLN A 93 -5.14 -24.85 18.22
C GLN A 93 -4.39 -25.58 19.34
N TRP A 94 -3.56 -24.89 20.12
CA TRP A 94 -2.91 -25.47 21.29
C TRP A 94 -3.90 -25.86 22.38
N GLU A 95 -4.80 -24.95 22.75
CA GLU A 95 -5.86 -25.17 23.76
C GLU A 95 -6.78 -26.34 23.37
N GLN A 96 -7.11 -26.48 22.07
CA GLN A 96 -7.86 -27.62 21.56
C GLN A 96 -7.08 -28.95 21.67
N GLN A 97 -5.77 -28.96 21.36
CA GLN A 97 -4.94 -30.16 21.45
C GLN A 97 -4.68 -30.58 22.90
N GLU A 98 -4.37 -29.62 23.78
CA GLU A 98 -4.19 -29.82 25.21
C GLU A 98 -5.46 -30.41 25.82
N SER A 99 -6.61 -29.75 25.62
CA SER A 99 -7.90 -30.23 26.14
C SER A 99 -8.33 -31.58 25.53
N GLN A 100 -7.90 -31.92 24.31
CA GLN A 100 -8.14 -33.26 23.74
C GLN A 100 -7.26 -34.33 24.39
N LEU A 101 -5.98 -34.02 24.66
CA LEU A 101 -5.07 -34.91 25.39
C LEU A 101 -5.55 -35.13 26.83
N GLU A 102 -6.01 -34.09 27.53
CA GLU A 102 -6.60 -34.21 28.87
C GLU A 102 -7.79 -35.17 28.89
N ARG A 103 -8.74 -35.04 27.94
CA ARG A 103 -9.87 -35.97 27.83
C ARG A 103 -9.42 -37.40 27.57
N ASN A 104 -8.46 -37.60 26.67
CA ASN A 104 -7.95 -38.94 26.35
C ASN A 104 -7.29 -39.59 27.59
N HIS A 105 -6.40 -38.87 28.28
CA HIS A 105 -5.77 -39.37 29.50
C HIS A 105 -6.79 -39.62 30.63
N ALA A 106 -7.83 -38.80 30.76
CA ALA A 106 -8.89 -39.01 31.75
C ALA A 106 -9.71 -40.29 31.44
N MET A 107 -10.03 -40.55 30.16
CA MET A 107 -10.69 -41.78 29.74
C MET A 107 -9.80 -43.01 30.02
N GLU A 108 -8.54 -42.98 29.60
CA GLU A 108 -7.58 -44.09 29.86
C GLU A 108 -7.42 -44.37 31.35
N LEU A 109 -7.24 -43.34 32.19
CA LEU A 109 -7.16 -43.49 33.64
C LEU A 109 -8.43 -44.12 34.24
N ASN A 110 -9.61 -43.75 33.74
CA ASN A 110 -10.87 -44.35 34.18
C ASN A 110 -11.00 -45.81 33.72
N GLU A 111 -10.58 -46.16 32.50
CA GLU A 111 -10.54 -47.55 32.04
C GLU A 111 -9.60 -48.42 32.89
N TYR A 112 -8.40 -47.92 33.22
CA TYR A 112 -7.46 -48.62 34.09
C TYR A 112 -8.00 -48.75 35.53
N LYS A 113 -8.62 -47.71 36.08
CA LYS A 113 -9.32 -47.75 37.39
C LYS A 113 -10.42 -48.83 37.39
N ASN A 114 -11.33 -48.78 36.42
CA ASN A 114 -12.44 -49.73 36.27
C ASN A 114 -11.97 -51.17 35.99
N LYS A 115 -10.77 -51.37 35.44
CA LYS A 115 -10.15 -52.69 35.31
C LYS A 115 -9.52 -53.16 36.63
N MET A 116 -8.84 -52.29 37.36
CA MET A 116 -8.27 -52.58 38.68
C MET A 116 -9.34 -52.93 39.72
N GLU A 117 -10.48 -52.23 39.71
CA GLU A 117 -11.59 -52.50 40.63
C GLU A 117 -12.28 -53.83 40.34
N ARG A 118 -12.46 -54.19 39.06
CA ARG A 118 -12.97 -55.53 38.66
C ARG A 118 -12.04 -56.65 39.09
N MET A 119 -10.74 -56.57 38.75
CA MET A 119 -9.77 -57.59 39.17
C MET A 119 -9.63 -57.70 40.69
N ARG A 120 -9.92 -56.62 41.45
CA ARG A 120 -10.00 -56.68 42.92
C ARG A 120 -11.25 -57.46 43.38
N ALA A 121 -12.42 -57.17 42.82
CA ALA A 121 -13.65 -57.90 43.17
C ALA A 121 -13.56 -59.39 42.82
N GLU A 122 -13.00 -59.73 41.65
CA GLU A 122 -12.70 -61.11 41.23
C GLU A 122 -11.73 -61.80 42.20
N LEU A 123 -10.68 -61.10 42.64
CA LEU A 123 -9.72 -61.62 43.63
C LEU A 123 -10.35 -61.84 45.02
N ASP A 124 -11.21 -60.92 45.48
CA ASP A 124 -11.91 -61.02 46.76
C ASP A 124 -12.89 -62.21 46.76
N GLU A 125 -13.61 -62.42 45.64
CA GLU A 125 -14.51 -63.57 45.44
C GLU A 125 -13.74 -64.91 45.42
N VAL A 126 -12.65 -64.99 44.65
CA VAL A 126 -11.79 -66.19 44.62
C VAL A 126 -11.22 -66.48 46.02
N GLN A 127 -10.76 -65.46 46.75
CA GLN A 127 -10.27 -65.63 48.12
C GLN A 127 -11.35 -66.09 49.11
N LEU A 128 -12.63 -65.69 48.95
CA LEU A 128 -13.70 -66.26 49.76
C LEU A 128 -13.86 -67.74 49.44
N SER A 129 -14.00 -68.08 48.15
CA SER A 129 -14.23 -69.46 47.71
C SER A 129 -13.11 -70.40 48.18
N GLU A 130 -11.85 -69.96 48.14
CA GLU A 130 -10.70 -70.70 48.67
C GLU A 130 -10.78 -70.94 50.19
N LYS A 131 -11.16 -69.91 50.99
CA LYS A 131 -11.34 -70.04 52.45
C LYS A 131 -12.47 -71.02 52.80
N GLN A 132 -13.59 -70.94 52.08
CA GLN A 132 -14.74 -71.84 52.27
C GLN A 132 -14.41 -73.29 51.88
N LEU A 133 -13.70 -73.50 50.77
CA LEU A 133 -13.28 -74.84 50.34
C LEU A 133 -12.23 -75.46 51.29
N LYS A 134 -11.28 -74.67 51.79
CA LYS A 134 -10.31 -75.12 52.82
C LYS A 134 -11.04 -75.59 54.08
N HIS A 135 -11.91 -74.76 54.66
CA HIS A 135 -12.61 -75.17 55.89
C HIS A 135 -13.52 -76.39 55.67
N LYS A 136 -14.17 -76.54 54.51
CA LYS A 136 -14.93 -77.76 54.17
C LYS A 136 -14.03 -79.00 54.08
N LEU A 137 -12.82 -78.88 53.54
CA LEU A 137 -11.82 -79.95 53.51
C LEU A 137 -11.30 -80.29 54.93
N ASP A 138 -11.07 -79.28 55.77
CA ASP A 138 -10.65 -79.44 57.16
C ASP A 138 -11.72 -80.22 57.96
N LEU A 139 -13.00 -79.81 57.88
CA LEU A 139 -14.14 -80.50 58.50
C LEU A 139 -14.29 -81.95 58.03
N GLN A 140 -14.14 -82.20 56.72
CA GLN A 140 -14.19 -83.57 56.17
C GLN A 140 -13.02 -84.42 56.67
N THR A 141 -11.82 -83.83 56.80
CA THR A 141 -10.63 -84.51 57.32
C THR A 141 -10.78 -84.83 58.81
N GLU A 142 -11.30 -83.90 59.61
CA GLU A 142 -11.61 -84.12 61.03
C GLU A 142 -12.72 -85.17 61.20
N THR A 143 -13.79 -85.10 60.44
CA THR A 143 -14.88 -86.09 60.46
C THR A 143 -14.38 -87.51 60.11
N LEU A 144 -13.53 -87.64 59.09
CA LEU A 144 -12.91 -88.91 58.73
C LEU A 144 -11.96 -89.42 59.84
N SER A 145 -11.20 -88.52 60.49
CA SER A 145 -10.36 -88.84 61.64
C SER A 145 -11.19 -89.40 62.81
N ILE A 146 -12.28 -88.70 63.16
CA ILE A 146 -13.23 -89.14 64.20
C ILE A 146 -13.82 -90.51 63.85
N LYS A 147 -14.30 -90.73 62.62
CA LYS A 147 -14.83 -92.05 62.22
C LYS A 147 -13.78 -93.17 62.21
N MET A 148 -12.51 -92.87 61.91
CA MET A 148 -11.41 -93.83 62.04
C MET A 148 -11.03 -94.13 63.50
N GLU A 149 -11.27 -93.21 64.44
CA GLU A 149 -11.10 -93.40 65.89
C GLU A 149 -12.29 -94.18 66.49
N GLU A 150 -13.52 -93.84 66.11
CA GLU A 150 -14.74 -94.58 66.44
C GLU A 150 -14.60 -96.06 66.06
N LEU A 151 -14.26 -96.36 64.80
CA LEU A 151 -14.11 -97.74 64.30
C LEU A 151 -13.04 -98.55 65.06
N ARG A 152 -11.90 -97.95 65.39
CA ARG A 152 -10.88 -98.59 66.24
C ARG A 152 -11.44 -98.88 67.64
N SER A 153 -12.03 -97.89 68.28
CA SER A 153 -12.57 -98.03 69.64
C SER A 153 -13.78 -98.96 69.74
N VAL A 154 -14.58 -99.12 68.67
CA VAL A 154 -15.63 -100.14 68.59
C VAL A 154 -15.01 -101.53 68.45
N THR A 155 -14.01 -101.69 67.58
CA THR A 155 -13.29 -102.96 67.40
C THR A 155 -12.71 -103.45 68.73
N GLU A 156 -12.02 -102.57 69.46
CA GLU A 156 -11.46 -102.86 70.79
C GLU A 156 -12.54 -103.30 71.79
N ARG A 157 -13.65 -102.56 71.91
CA ARG A 157 -14.73 -102.88 72.87
C ARG A 157 -15.55 -104.11 72.51
N THR A 158 -15.56 -104.57 71.24
CA THR A 158 -16.20 -105.87 70.90
C THR A 158 -15.46 -107.09 71.47
N HIS A 159 -14.32 -106.91 72.14
CA HIS A 159 -13.64 -107.94 72.91
C HIS A 159 -13.96 -107.89 74.42
N GLU A 160 -14.81 -106.95 74.86
CA GLU A 160 -15.27 -106.78 76.24
C GLU A 160 -16.75 -107.20 76.37
N THR A 161 -17.10 -107.98 77.42
CA THR A 161 -18.47 -108.48 77.60
C THR A 161 -19.40 -107.41 78.19
N LEU A 162 -20.19 -106.75 77.33
CA LEU A 162 -21.15 -105.70 77.69
C LEU A 162 -22.56 -106.22 78.09
N SER A 163 -23.33 -105.36 78.77
CA SER A 163 -24.75 -105.55 79.10
C SER A 163 -25.67 -104.91 78.04
N THR A 164 -26.88 -105.44 77.84
CA THR A 164 -27.84 -104.98 76.81
C THR A 164 -28.31 -103.54 77.04
N GLU A 165 -28.70 -103.17 78.26
CA GLU A 165 -29.15 -101.79 78.59
C GLU A 165 -28.03 -100.75 78.32
N MET A 166 -26.78 -101.14 78.55
CA MET A 166 -25.60 -100.31 78.28
C MET A 166 -25.33 -100.18 76.78
N MET A 167 -25.64 -101.23 75.99
CA MET A 167 -25.57 -101.21 74.54
C MET A 167 -26.66 -100.31 73.93
N GLU A 168 -27.89 -100.39 74.44
CA GLU A 168 -29.03 -99.58 74.01
C GLU A 168 -28.79 -98.08 74.26
N LEU A 169 -28.39 -97.70 75.47
CA LEU A 169 -28.01 -96.32 75.81
C LEU A 169 -26.79 -95.83 74.98
N GLN A 170 -25.89 -96.72 74.58
CA GLN A 170 -24.76 -96.37 73.71
C GLN A 170 -25.20 -96.15 72.26
N VAL A 171 -26.23 -96.84 71.77
CA VAL A 171 -26.86 -96.57 70.47
C VAL A 171 -27.60 -95.24 70.50
N GLU A 172 -28.46 -94.97 71.50
CA GLU A 172 -29.15 -93.68 71.64
C GLU A 172 -28.15 -92.51 71.72
N ARG A 173 -27.05 -92.66 72.46
CA ARG A 173 -26.00 -91.63 72.54
C ARG A 173 -25.33 -91.40 71.19
N MET A 174 -25.03 -92.46 70.44
CA MET A 174 -24.46 -92.37 69.09
C MET A 174 -25.42 -91.72 68.09
N GLU A 175 -26.72 -92.01 68.19
CA GLU A 175 -27.75 -91.37 67.35
C GLU A 175 -27.88 -89.87 67.66
N LEU A 176 -27.85 -89.47 68.94
CA LEU A 176 -27.85 -88.06 69.36
C LEU A 176 -26.54 -87.34 68.99
N GLU A 177 -25.39 -87.98 69.12
CA GLU A 177 -24.09 -87.46 68.67
C GLU A 177 -24.08 -87.23 67.14
N ASN A 178 -24.67 -88.16 66.37
CA ASN A 178 -24.82 -88.04 64.93
C ASN A 178 -25.84 -86.94 64.53
N ALA A 179 -26.98 -86.85 65.22
CA ALA A 179 -27.97 -85.78 65.00
C ALA A 179 -27.42 -84.39 65.33
N LYS A 180 -26.60 -84.28 66.39
CA LYS A 180 -25.86 -83.04 66.70
C LYS A 180 -24.90 -82.67 65.56
N ALA A 181 -24.11 -83.63 65.07
CA ALA A 181 -23.16 -83.38 63.98
C ALA A 181 -23.86 -82.93 62.68
N THR A 182 -25.01 -83.51 62.31
CA THR A 182 -25.77 -83.07 61.13
C THR A 182 -26.34 -81.66 61.28
N LEU A 183 -26.77 -81.26 62.48
CA LEU A 183 -27.20 -79.88 62.76
C LEU A 183 -26.04 -78.87 62.74
N GLU A 184 -24.87 -79.25 63.24
CA GLU A 184 -23.66 -78.40 63.21
C GLU A 184 -23.17 -78.17 61.77
N LEU A 185 -23.18 -79.21 60.92
CA LEU A 185 -22.90 -79.08 59.48
C LEU A 185 -23.95 -78.20 58.76
N ALA A 186 -25.25 -78.38 59.07
CA ALA A 186 -26.31 -77.57 58.48
C ALA A 186 -26.21 -76.07 58.86
N LEU A 187 -25.77 -75.77 60.08
CA LEU A 187 -25.51 -74.40 60.55
C LEU A 187 -24.32 -73.77 59.81
N GLN A 188 -23.22 -74.51 59.63
CA GLN A 188 -22.07 -74.04 58.85
C GLN A 188 -22.43 -73.82 57.38
N GLU A 189 -23.23 -74.70 56.78
CA GLU A 189 -23.75 -74.49 55.42
C GLU A 189 -24.61 -73.23 55.29
N ALA A 190 -25.42 -72.90 56.29
CA ALA A 190 -26.19 -71.67 56.32
C ALA A 190 -25.26 -70.44 56.38
N GLN A 191 -24.25 -70.47 57.26
CA GLN A 191 -23.26 -69.39 57.38
C GLN A 191 -22.45 -69.15 56.10
N TYR A 192 -22.13 -70.18 55.30
CA TYR A 192 -21.48 -69.98 54.00
C TYR A 192 -22.41 -69.36 52.96
N LYS A 193 -23.69 -69.73 52.96
CA LYS A 193 -24.71 -69.12 52.09
C LYS A 193 -24.93 -67.66 52.48
N GLU A 194 -24.94 -67.35 53.77
CA GLU A 194 -25.01 -65.98 54.32
C GLU A 194 -23.80 -65.14 53.88
N GLN A 195 -22.56 -65.58 54.13
CA GLN A 195 -21.34 -64.87 53.70
C GLN A 195 -21.26 -64.67 52.18
N GLN A 196 -21.71 -65.65 51.39
CA GLN A 196 -21.76 -65.53 49.94
C GLN A 196 -22.82 -64.48 49.52
N LEU A 197 -23.99 -64.47 50.16
CA LEU A 197 -25.01 -63.45 49.94
C LEU A 197 -24.52 -62.05 50.34
N GLU A 198 -23.85 -61.88 51.49
CA GLU A 198 -23.24 -60.60 51.89
C GLU A 198 -22.25 -60.06 50.85
N LEU A 199 -21.39 -60.92 50.28
CA LEU A 199 -20.45 -60.52 49.24
C LEU A 199 -21.13 -60.21 47.90
N THR A 200 -22.18 -60.93 47.51
CA THR A 200 -22.99 -60.53 46.34
C THR A 200 -23.74 -59.21 46.58
N ASN A 201 -24.28 -58.99 47.79
CA ASN A 201 -25.05 -57.81 48.14
C ASN A 201 -24.15 -56.56 48.19
N THR A 202 -22.97 -56.65 48.82
CA THR A 202 -21.99 -55.55 48.80
C THR A 202 -21.44 -55.27 47.39
N ASN A 203 -21.27 -56.28 46.54
CA ASN A 203 -20.91 -56.06 45.13
C ASN A 203 -22.05 -55.43 44.30
N LEU A 204 -23.30 -55.82 44.52
CA LEU A 204 -24.49 -55.19 43.91
C LEU A 204 -24.67 -53.75 44.40
N GLN A 205 -24.43 -53.49 45.69
CA GLN A 205 -24.48 -52.14 46.26
C GLN A 205 -23.43 -51.23 45.61
N ARG A 206 -22.17 -51.69 45.46
CA ARG A 206 -21.12 -50.96 44.71
C ARG A 206 -21.46 -50.75 43.24
N GLN A 207 -22.27 -51.63 42.62
CA GLN A 207 -22.75 -51.45 41.25
C GLN A 207 -23.87 -50.40 41.17
N LEU A 208 -24.78 -50.38 42.14
CA LEU A 208 -25.80 -49.34 42.28
C LEU A 208 -25.18 -47.97 42.57
N GLU A 209 -24.19 -47.88 43.45
CA GLU A 209 -23.45 -46.67 43.77
C GLU A 209 -22.80 -46.09 42.50
N ARG A 210 -22.01 -46.89 41.76
CA ARG A 210 -21.43 -46.46 40.46
C ARG A 210 -22.49 -46.09 39.41
N SER A 211 -23.58 -46.84 39.30
CA SER A 211 -24.67 -46.51 38.39
C SER A 211 -25.41 -45.22 38.77
N SER A 212 -25.39 -44.81 40.05
CA SER A 212 -25.89 -43.51 40.51
C SER A 212 -24.89 -42.40 40.18
N GLU A 213 -23.59 -42.61 40.42
CA GLU A 213 -22.52 -41.66 40.05
C GLU A 213 -22.52 -41.37 38.54
N GLU A 214 -22.61 -42.41 37.70
CA GLU A 214 -22.72 -42.31 36.24
C GLU A 214 -23.99 -41.55 35.82
N LYS A 215 -25.13 -41.78 36.49
CA LYS A 215 -26.38 -41.04 36.25
C LYS A 215 -26.26 -39.57 36.64
N GLU A 216 -25.66 -39.27 37.78
CA GLU A 216 -25.42 -37.89 38.24
C GLU A 216 -24.40 -37.17 37.36
N GLU A 217 -23.44 -37.88 36.76
CA GLU A 217 -22.56 -37.36 35.71
C GLU A 217 -23.35 -36.99 34.45
N CYS A 218 -24.20 -37.88 33.93
CA CYS A 218 -25.07 -37.58 32.80
C CYS A 218 -26.04 -36.41 33.07
N GLU A 219 -26.55 -36.28 34.30
CA GLU A 219 -27.39 -35.13 34.69
C GLU A 219 -26.58 -33.82 34.77
N ARG A 220 -25.34 -33.86 35.28
CA ARG A 220 -24.41 -32.70 35.25
C ARG A 220 -24.06 -32.29 33.82
N GLU A 221 -23.77 -33.25 32.93
CA GLU A 221 -23.50 -32.98 31.52
C GLU A 221 -24.72 -32.41 30.81
N ALA A 222 -25.91 -32.99 31.00
CA ALA A 222 -27.15 -32.49 30.43
C ALA A 222 -27.44 -31.04 30.86
N VAL A 223 -27.30 -30.71 32.14
CA VAL A 223 -27.42 -29.34 32.65
C VAL A 223 -26.38 -28.41 32.03
N SER A 224 -25.12 -28.86 31.88
CA SER A 224 -24.07 -28.10 31.20
C SER A 224 -24.44 -27.81 29.73
N CYS A 225 -24.95 -28.80 29.00
CA CYS A 225 -25.42 -28.65 27.63
C CYS A 225 -26.63 -27.71 27.51
N PHE A 226 -27.59 -27.77 28.45
CA PHE A 226 -28.72 -26.83 28.47
C PHE A 226 -28.25 -25.40 28.75
N ASN A 227 -27.34 -25.19 29.70
CA ASN A 227 -26.76 -23.87 30.00
C ASN A 227 -25.95 -23.30 28.82
N ALA A 228 -25.23 -24.16 28.09
CA ALA A 228 -24.52 -23.76 26.87
C ALA A 228 -25.48 -23.41 25.72
N LEU A 229 -26.57 -24.18 25.55
CA LEU A 229 -27.63 -23.91 24.59
C LEU A 229 -28.38 -22.61 24.90
N GLU A 230 -28.61 -22.31 26.19
CA GLU A 230 -29.24 -21.06 26.63
C GLU A 230 -28.37 -19.85 26.33
N LYS A 231 -27.08 -19.88 26.71
CA LYS A 231 -26.10 -18.84 26.33
C LYS A 231 -25.99 -18.65 24.81
N ALA A 232 -26.06 -19.74 24.04
CA ALA A 232 -26.10 -19.65 22.58
C ALA A 232 -27.40 -19.01 22.05
N ARG A 233 -28.54 -19.18 22.73
CA ARG A 233 -29.80 -18.49 22.41
C ARG A 233 -29.77 -17.02 22.80
N GLU A 234 -29.18 -16.68 23.94
CA GLU A 234 -28.94 -15.29 24.37
C GLU A 234 -28.07 -14.56 23.35
N ALA A 235 -26.90 -15.12 23.00
CA ALA A 235 -26.01 -14.55 21.99
C ALA A 235 -26.66 -14.42 20.60
N ASN A 236 -27.54 -15.34 20.20
CA ASN A 236 -28.32 -15.20 18.97
C ASN A 236 -29.39 -14.10 19.07
N GLN A 237 -29.99 -13.86 20.24
CA GLN A 237 -30.90 -12.73 20.46
C GLN A 237 -30.13 -11.40 20.42
N ASP A 238 -28.96 -11.31 21.05
CA ASP A 238 -28.09 -10.12 20.98
C ASP A 238 -27.63 -9.83 19.54
N LEU A 239 -27.28 -10.86 18.76
CA LEU A 239 -26.94 -10.70 17.34
C LEU A 239 -28.14 -10.31 16.48
N GLN A 240 -29.34 -10.82 16.79
CA GLN A 240 -30.58 -10.40 16.13
C GLN A 240 -30.91 -8.93 16.46
N ILE A 241 -30.76 -8.51 17.73
CA ILE A 241 -30.94 -7.12 18.16
C ILE A 241 -29.93 -6.20 17.47
N GLN A 242 -28.67 -6.61 17.34
CA GLN A 242 -27.65 -5.87 16.58
C GLN A 242 -27.99 -5.78 15.08
N LEU A 243 -28.49 -6.87 14.48
CA LEU A 243 -28.94 -6.89 13.09
C LEU A 243 -30.14 -5.96 12.88
N ASP A 244 -31.13 -5.98 13.77
CA ASP A 244 -32.31 -5.12 13.71
C ASP A 244 -31.94 -3.64 13.92
N GLN A 245 -31.00 -3.33 14.83
CA GLN A 245 -30.43 -1.99 14.99
C GLN A 245 -29.69 -1.52 13.73
N LEU A 246 -28.88 -2.38 13.11
CA LEU A 246 -28.17 -2.05 11.85
C LEU A 246 -29.13 -1.87 10.67
N LEU A 247 -30.19 -2.69 10.59
CA LEU A 247 -31.26 -2.55 9.60
C LEU A 247 -32.02 -1.23 9.80
N GLN A 248 -32.37 -0.88 11.05
CA GLN A 248 -33.00 0.38 11.38
C GLN A 248 -32.08 1.58 11.05
N GLN A 249 -30.79 1.52 11.40
CA GLN A 249 -29.80 2.55 11.08
C GLN A 249 -29.58 2.71 9.56
N ALA A 250 -29.68 1.62 8.79
CA ALA A 250 -29.60 1.64 7.33
C ALA A 250 -30.91 2.12 6.66
N GLN A 251 -32.04 2.04 7.36
CA GLN A 251 -33.35 2.50 6.89
C GLN A 251 -33.67 3.95 7.30
N ASP A 252 -32.99 4.50 8.30
CA ASP A 252 -33.22 5.85 8.83
C ASP A 252 -32.75 6.95 7.84
N PRO A 253 -33.66 7.70 7.17
CA PRO A 253 -33.30 8.59 6.06
C PRO A 253 -32.48 9.83 6.47
N SER A 254 -32.31 10.05 7.76
CA SER A 254 -31.59 11.19 8.35
C SER A 254 -30.21 10.83 8.94
N SER A 255 -29.84 9.55 8.88
CA SER A 255 -28.58 9.00 9.38
C SER A 255 -27.39 9.54 8.57
N LYS A 256 -26.70 10.56 9.12
CA LYS A 256 -25.49 11.14 8.54
C LYS A 256 -24.30 10.18 8.69
N GLY A 257 -23.78 9.73 7.56
CA GLY A 257 -22.52 8.99 7.48
C GLY A 257 -22.66 7.48 7.70
N ASN A 258 -22.89 6.75 6.60
CA ASN A 258 -22.51 5.34 6.40
C ASN A 258 -22.94 4.85 5.00
N SER A 259 -23.98 5.45 4.41
CA SER A 259 -24.27 5.29 2.99
C SER A 259 -23.32 6.13 2.14
N LEU A 260 -22.63 5.49 1.19
CA LEU A 260 -21.80 6.15 0.17
C LEU A 260 -22.58 7.27 -0.55
N PHE A 261 -23.88 7.08 -0.75
CA PHE A 261 -24.75 8.07 -1.38
C PHE A 261 -25.02 9.29 -0.50
N GLY A 262 -25.04 9.14 0.82
CA GLY A 262 -25.12 10.24 1.76
C GLY A 262 -23.88 11.12 1.72
N GLU A 263 -22.69 10.51 1.79
CA GLU A 263 -21.42 11.23 1.60
C GLU A 263 -21.33 11.92 0.23
N LEU A 264 -21.77 11.26 -0.84
CA LEU A 264 -21.76 11.82 -2.19
C LEU A 264 -22.73 13.00 -2.33
N GLU A 265 -23.91 12.95 -1.71
CA GLU A 265 -24.88 14.06 -1.74
C GLU A 265 -24.46 15.21 -0.81
N ASP A 266 -23.85 14.94 0.35
CA ASP A 266 -23.25 15.99 1.21
C ASP A 266 -22.07 16.68 0.49
N LYS A 267 -21.17 15.91 -0.13
CA LYS A 267 -20.07 16.44 -0.96
C LYS A 267 -20.59 17.19 -2.18
N ARG A 268 -21.64 16.70 -2.84
CA ARG A 268 -22.31 17.41 -3.96
C ARG A 268 -22.92 18.72 -3.48
N ALA A 269 -23.65 18.72 -2.37
CA ALA A 269 -24.23 19.93 -1.79
C ALA A 269 -23.15 20.93 -1.35
N GLU A 270 -21.98 20.46 -0.91
CA GLU A 270 -20.82 21.33 -0.66
C GLU A 270 -20.24 21.92 -1.95
N MET A 271 -20.00 21.09 -2.97
CA MET A 271 -19.53 21.57 -4.28
C MET A 271 -20.54 22.53 -4.95
N GLU A 272 -21.84 22.32 -4.78
CA GLU A 272 -22.88 23.26 -5.22
C GLU A 272 -22.82 24.59 -4.44
N ARG A 273 -22.62 24.55 -3.12
CA ARG A 273 -22.39 25.77 -2.30
C ARG A 273 -21.12 26.51 -2.73
N GLN A 274 -20.01 25.81 -2.94
CA GLN A 274 -18.75 26.39 -3.41
C GLN A 274 -18.91 27.00 -4.82
N LEU A 275 -19.58 26.30 -5.74
CA LEU A 275 -19.87 26.78 -7.09
C LEU A 275 -20.78 28.02 -7.10
N ILE A 276 -21.78 28.08 -6.22
CA ILE A 276 -22.63 29.27 -6.05
C ILE A 276 -21.80 30.44 -5.53
N SER A 277 -20.94 30.22 -4.53
CA SER A 277 -20.02 31.24 -4.00
C SER A 277 -19.10 31.79 -5.08
N MET A 278 -18.42 30.92 -5.85
CA MET A 278 -17.57 31.30 -6.97
C MET A 278 -18.34 32.05 -8.07
N LYS A 279 -19.57 31.66 -8.39
CA LYS A 279 -20.44 32.37 -9.35
C LYS A 279 -20.78 33.79 -8.85
N VAL A 280 -21.09 33.96 -7.57
CA VAL A 280 -21.36 35.29 -6.97
C VAL A 280 -20.09 36.15 -6.97
N GLN A 281 -18.93 35.59 -6.59
CA GLN A 281 -17.63 36.27 -6.66
C GLN A 281 -17.31 36.72 -8.10
N HIS A 282 -17.45 35.83 -9.08
CA HIS A 282 -17.20 36.15 -10.49
C HIS A 282 -18.13 37.25 -11.00
N GLN A 283 -19.44 37.19 -10.71
CA GLN A 283 -20.39 38.25 -11.08
C GLN A 283 -20.05 39.60 -10.40
N SER A 284 -19.57 39.58 -9.16
CA SER A 284 -19.10 40.78 -8.46
C SER A 284 -17.87 41.38 -9.15
N LEU A 285 -16.85 40.55 -9.42
CA LEU A 285 -15.63 40.94 -10.12
C LEU A 285 -15.92 41.46 -11.54
N GLN A 286 -16.86 40.83 -12.25
CA GLN A 286 -17.30 41.25 -13.58
C GLN A 286 -17.97 42.64 -13.54
N LYS A 287 -18.82 42.91 -12.54
CA LYS A 287 -19.43 44.24 -12.31
C LYS A 287 -18.37 45.28 -11.95
N GLN A 288 -17.42 44.94 -11.08
CA GLN A 288 -16.30 45.82 -10.70
C GLN A 288 -15.41 46.15 -11.91
N HIS A 289 -15.09 45.16 -12.75
CA HIS A 289 -14.33 45.36 -13.99
C HIS A 289 -15.11 46.21 -15.01
N ALA A 290 -16.42 46.00 -15.16
CA ALA A 290 -17.27 46.82 -16.02
C ALA A 290 -17.32 48.30 -15.55
N PHE A 291 -17.44 48.53 -14.23
CA PHE A 291 -17.37 49.87 -13.63
C PHE A 291 -16.00 50.51 -13.82
N SER A 292 -14.91 49.77 -13.57
CA SER A 292 -13.53 50.23 -13.80
C SER A 292 -13.31 50.61 -15.27
N LYS A 293 -13.79 49.79 -16.21
CA LYS A 293 -13.77 50.07 -17.65
C LYS A 293 -14.57 51.34 -18.01
N GLN A 294 -15.70 51.59 -17.35
CA GLN A 294 -16.47 52.83 -17.53
C GLN A 294 -15.74 54.05 -16.97
N GLN A 295 -15.09 53.95 -15.81
CA GLN A 295 -14.29 55.05 -15.24
C GLN A 295 -13.04 55.33 -16.10
N LEU A 296 -12.34 54.29 -16.57
CA LEU A 296 -11.25 54.42 -17.53
C LEU A 296 -11.72 55.06 -18.84
N HIS A 297 -12.94 54.75 -19.32
CA HIS A 297 -13.50 55.43 -20.49
C HIS A 297 -13.80 56.90 -20.22
N ARG A 298 -14.36 57.25 -19.04
CA ARG A 298 -14.54 58.66 -18.62
C ARG A 298 -13.22 59.41 -18.52
N MET A 299 -12.19 58.81 -17.92
CA MET A 299 -10.83 59.38 -17.91
C MET A 299 -10.27 59.53 -19.31
N LYS A 300 -10.43 58.54 -20.21
CA LYS A 300 -10.00 58.66 -21.61
C LYS A 300 -10.74 59.77 -22.35
N VAL A 301 -12.02 60.00 -22.09
CA VAL A 301 -12.77 61.13 -22.66
C VAL A 301 -12.28 62.45 -22.06
N GLN A 302 -12.04 62.54 -20.75
CA GLN A 302 -11.47 63.74 -20.12
C GLN A 302 -10.07 64.06 -20.65
N ILE A 303 -9.20 63.05 -20.79
CA ILE A 303 -7.86 63.18 -21.37
C ILE A 303 -7.95 63.56 -22.85
N ALA A 304 -8.85 62.96 -23.64
CA ALA A 304 -9.07 63.34 -25.03
C ALA A 304 -9.56 64.79 -25.16
N THR A 305 -10.48 65.24 -24.29
CA THR A 305 -10.93 66.64 -24.23
C THR A 305 -9.79 67.58 -23.82
N LEU A 306 -8.95 67.20 -22.86
CA LEU A 306 -7.76 67.97 -22.47
C LEU A 306 -6.73 68.04 -23.61
N MET A 307 -6.47 66.93 -24.30
CA MET A 307 -5.61 66.87 -25.49
C MET A 307 -6.19 67.67 -26.65
N GLN A 308 -7.52 67.74 -26.80
CA GLN A 308 -8.17 68.54 -27.85
C GLN A 308 -8.12 70.04 -27.52
N LEU A 309 -8.29 70.42 -26.25
CA LEU A 309 -8.08 71.79 -25.76
C LEU A 309 -6.60 72.22 -25.85
N GLN A 310 -5.66 71.30 -25.64
CA GLN A 310 -4.24 71.52 -25.90
C GLN A 310 -3.93 71.60 -27.41
N GLY A 311 -4.55 70.75 -28.23
CA GLY A 311 -4.39 70.74 -29.69
C GLY A 311 -4.96 71.98 -30.39
N SER A 312 -5.81 72.76 -29.72
CA SER A 312 -6.18 74.12 -30.15
C SER A 312 -5.12 75.19 -29.85
N ARG A 313 -3.98 74.86 -29.23
CA ARG A 313 -2.77 75.69 -29.26
C ARG A 313 -1.91 75.24 -30.44
N ALA A 314 -1.58 76.17 -31.34
CA ALA A 314 -0.52 75.96 -32.33
C ALA A 314 0.79 75.65 -31.61
N ASP A 315 1.61 74.76 -32.19
CA ASP A 315 2.89 74.35 -31.62
C ASP A 315 3.77 75.59 -31.34
N PRO A 316 4.20 75.84 -30.08
CA PRO A 316 5.06 76.97 -29.77
C PRO A 316 6.38 76.89 -30.51
N ALA A 317 6.94 75.70 -30.77
CA ALA A 317 8.16 75.56 -31.55
C ALA A 317 7.96 75.89 -33.03
N GLN A 318 6.78 75.60 -33.61
CA GLN A 318 6.41 76.03 -34.96
C GLN A 318 6.19 77.55 -35.03
N LEU A 319 5.58 78.16 -34.01
CA LEU A 319 5.43 79.62 -33.92
C LEU A 319 6.77 80.33 -33.75
N GLU A 320 7.65 79.86 -32.86
CA GLU A 320 9.02 80.40 -32.71
C GLU A 320 9.83 80.23 -34.01
N ARG A 321 9.72 79.08 -34.69
CA ARG A 321 10.40 78.85 -35.97
C ARG A 321 9.87 79.77 -37.07
N LEU A 322 8.57 80.04 -37.13
CA LEU A 322 7.99 81.03 -38.05
C LEU A 322 8.39 82.47 -37.69
N GLN A 323 8.42 82.82 -36.40
CA GLN A 323 8.85 84.13 -35.92
C GLN A 323 10.34 84.38 -36.17
N SER A 324 11.17 83.33 -36.06
CA SER A 324 12.58 83.34 -36.40
C SER A 324 12.82 83.47 -37.91
N MET A 325 12.10 82.72 -38.75
CA MET A 325 12.15 82.95 -40.20
C MET A 325 11.65 84.34 -40.61
N LEU A 326 10.66 84.91 -39.89
CA LEU A 326 10.21 86.28 -40.11
C LEU A 326 11.26 87.32 -39.69
N SER A 327 11.96 87.13 -38.56
CA SER A 327 13.03 88.05 -38.16
C SER A 327 14.25 87.94 -39.09
N GLU A 328 14.61 86.72 -39.50
CA GLU A 328 15.66 86.45 -40.50
C GLU A 328 15.32 87.13 -41.84
N LYS A 329 14.12 86.91 -42.40
CA LYS A 329 13.71 87.52 -43.67
C LYS A 329 13.58 89.04 -43.59
N ASN A 330 13.14 89.59 -42.44
CA ASN A 330 13.18 91.04 -42.24
C ASN A 330 14.62 91.59 -42.15
N SER A 331 15.55 90.85 -41.53
CA SER A 331 16.96 91.22 -41.51
C SER A 331 17.60 91.15 -42.90
N GLU A 332 17.21 90.16 -43.72
CA GLU A 332 17.61 90.02 -45.12
C GLU A 332 17.06 91.17 -45.97
N ILE A 333 15.79 91.56 -45.80
CA ILE A 333 15.21 92.75 -46.46
C ILE A 333 15.97 94.02 -46.08
N GLN A 334 16.31 94.21 -44.80
CA GLN A 334 17.13 95.36 -44.38
C GLN A 334 18.54 95.31 -44.97
N ALA A 335 19.18 94.14 -45.01
CA ALA A 335 20.48 93.94 -45.63
C ALA A 335 20.45 94.18 -47.15
N LEU A 336 19.36 93.81 -47.83
CA LEU A 336 19.12 94.07 -49.25
C LEU A 336 18.86 95.57 -49.51
N MET A 337 18.11 96.28 -48.64
CA MET A 337 18.01 97.75 -48.73
C MET A 337 19.36 98.44 -48.52
N ILE A 338 20.20 97.95 -47.61
CA ILE A 338 21.56 98.46 -47.40
C ILE A 338 22.46 98.15 -48.61
N LYS A 339 22.32 96.96 -49.22
CA LYS A 339 23.02 96.60 -50.46
C LYS A 339 22.56 97.46 -51.65
N LEU A 340 21.26 97.70 -51.83
CA LEU A 340 20.73 98.64 -52.84
C LEU A 340 21.34 100.03 -52.67
N ARG A 341 21.25 100.63 -51.46
CA ARG A 341 21.86 101.94 -51.15
C ARG A 341 23.39 102.01 -51.26
N ARG A 342 24.06 100.86 -51.29
CA ARG A 342 25.50 100.75 -51.59
C ARG A 342 25.75 100.57 -53.08
N LEU A 343 24.94 99.79 -53.79
CA LEU A 343 25.02 99.59 -55.23
C LEU A 343 24.69 100.89 -55.98
N GLU A 344 23.67 101.65 -55.56
CA GLU A 344 23.38 103.02 -56.06
C GLU A 344 24.62 103.94 -55.96
N LYS A 345 25.40 103.83 -54.87
CA LYS A 345 26.64 104.61 -54.67
C LYS A 345 27.84 104.07 -55.46
N VAL A 346 27.87 102.77 -55.73
CA VAL A 346 28.93 102.12 -56.53
C VAL A 346 28.68 102.32 -58.02
N GLU A 347 27.42 102.34 -58.46
CA GLU A 347 27.01 102.70 -59.83
C GLU A 347 27.36 104.16 -60.16
N MET A 348 27.26 105.07 -59.17
CA MET A 348 27.77 106.43 -59.29
C MET A 348 29.31 106.55 -59.39
N THR A 349 30.08 105.48 -59.17
CA THR A 349 31.56 105.55 -59.09
C THR A 349 32.32 104.60 -60.02
N LEU A 350 31.72 103.52 -60.55
CA LEU A 350 32.41 102.50 -61.37
C LEU A 350 32.43 102.77 -62.90
N LYS A 351 32.84 103.99 -63.31
CA LYS A 351 33.06 104.36 -64.74
C LYS A 351 34.56 104.39 -65.16
N ALA A 352 35.41 103.46 -64.68
CA ALA A 352 36.87 103.26 -64.99
C ALA A 352 37.40 101.78 -64.71
N GLN A 353 38.62 101.30 -65.13
CA GLN A 353 39.00 99.84 -65.37
C GLN A 353 40.45 99.29 -64.98
N PRO A 354 40.78 97.93 -64.95
CA PRO A 354 42.07 97.27 -64.47
C PRO A 354 42.74 96.06 -65.29
N SER A 355 43.94 95.50 -64.88
CA SER A 355 44.73 94.30 -65.44
C SER A 355 45.97 93.91 -64.53
N SER A 356 46.95 92.94 -64.63
CA SER A 356 47.33 91.54 -65.16
C SER A 356 48.87 91.25 -64.88
N ALA A 357 49.64 90.10 -64.93
CA ALA A 357 49.55 88.58 -64.90
C ALA A 357 51.01 87.88 -64.82
N PRO A 358 51.23 86.55 -64.54
CA PRO A 358 52.56 85.89 -64.18
C PRO A 358 53.03 84.55 -64.89
N VAL A 359 54.21 83.92 -64.56
CA VAL A 359 54.81 82.62 -65.10
C VAL A 359 55.85 81.88 -64.16
N GLU A 360 56.26 80.60 -64.43
CA GLU A 360 57.12 79.65 -63.58
C GLU A 360 58.00 78.57 -64.35
N THR A 361 58.69 77.57 -63.70
CA THR A 361 59.47 76.29 -64.13
C THR A 361 61.02 76.20 -63.81
N ASP A 362 61.80 75.08 -63.74
CA ASP A 362 61.69 73.58 -63.51
C ASP A 362 63.10 72.80 -63.38
N SER A 363 63.15 71.49 -62.99
CA SER A 363 64.24 70.43 -63.08
C SER A 363 65.51 70.48 -62.16
N GLY A 364 66.37 69.46 -61.88
CA GLY A 364 66.63 67.99 -62.18
C GLY A 364 67.69 67.42 -61.14
N ASP A 365 68.42 66.26 -61.15
CA ASP A 365 68.63 64.96 -61.88
C ASP A 365 69.48 63.94 -60.99
N GLY A 366 69.82 62.67 -61.38
CA GLY A 366 70.65 61.71 -60.55
C GLY A 366 71.10 60.32 -61.14
N THR A 367 71.91 59.48 -60.41
CA THR A 367 72.52 58.20 -60.95
C THR A 367 73.13 57.15 -59.94
N TYR A 368 73.59 55.96 -60.43
CA TYR A 368 74.60 54.97 -59.88
C TYR A 368 74.17 53.67 -59.10
N TYR A 369 75.09 52.98 -58.38
CA TYR A 369 75.01 51.90 -57.33
C TYR A 369 74.42 50.49 -57.62
N THR A 370 74.52 50.01 -58.87
CA THR A 370 73.68 48.92 -59.43
C THR A 370 73.90 47.47 -58.97
N ASP A 371 75.11 46.99 -58.65
CA ASP A 371 75.32 45.53 -58.44
C ASP A 371 74.92 45.03 -57.05
N LEU A 372 75.02 45.88 -56.01
CA LEU A 372 74.48 45.59 -54.68
C LEU A 372 72.96 45.40 -54.74
N LEU A 373 72.28 46.25 -55.51
CA LEU A 373 70.83 46.16 -55.76
C LEU A 373 70.45 44.81 -56.39
N LYS A 374 71.22 44.30 -57.37
CA LYS A 374 70.94 42.99 -58.01
C LYS A 374 70.94 41.83 -57.01
N MET A 375 71.88 41.81 -56.06
CA MET A 375 71.94 40.76 -55.03
C MET A 375 70.77 40.89 -54.03
N GLN A 376 70.43 42.12 -53.62
CA GLN A 376 69.27 42.39 -52.76
C GLN A 376 67.96 41.96 -53.43
N LEU A 377 67.79 42.24 -54.73
CA LEU A 377 66.64 41.81 -55.53
C LEU A 377 66.53 40.27 -55.60
N SER A 378 67.64 39.54 -55.73
CA SER A 378 67.64 38.06 -55.81
C SER A 378 67.18 37.39 -54.51
N ASN A 379 67.60 37.91 -53.35
CA ASN A 379 67.10 37.41 -52.06
C ASN A 379 65.64 37.84 -51.84
N SER A 380 65.31 39.11 -52.12
CA SER A 380 63.94 39.63 -52.03
C SER A 380 62.95 38.84 -52.90
N ALA A 381 63.37 38.30 -54.04
CA ALA A 381 62.53 37.46 -54.90
C ALA A 381 62.20 36.11 -54.24
N LYS A 382 63.16 35.47 -53.57
CA LYS A 382 62.95 34.17 -52.88
C LYS A 382 62.08 34.31 -51.63
N ASP A 383 62.23 35.39 -50.89
CA ASP A 383 61.38 35.65 -49.74
C ASP A 383 59.97 36.09 -50.17
N ALA A 384 59.82 36.77 -51.31
CA ALA A 384 58.51 37.01 -51.94
C ALA A 384 57.82 35.72 -52.43
N GLU A 385 58.58 34.76 -52.96
CA GLU A 385 58.07 33.43 -53.35
C GLU A 385 57.52 32.66 -52.12
N ARG A 386 58.31 32.59 -51.04
CA ARG A 386 57.89 31.98 -49.76
C ARG A 386 56.65 32.63 -49.15
N LEU A 387 56.61 33.96 -49.12
CA LEU A 387 55.44 34.71 -48.66
C LEU A 387 54.23 34.50 -49.58
N GLY A 388 54.46 34.25 -50.87
CA GLY A 388 53.44 33.84 -51.83
C GLY A 388 52.80 32.50 -51.50
N ASP A 389 53.61 31.48 -51.20
CA ASP A 389 53.15 30.15 -50.79
C ASP A 389 52.40 30.18 -49.45
N GLU A 390 52.92 30.91 -48.46
CA GLU A 390 52.26 31.04 -47.15
C GLU A 390 50.93 31.79 -47.25
N LEU A 391 50.88 32.87 -48.04
CA LEU A 391 49.65 33.60 -48.36
C LEU A 391 48.65 32.72 -49.16
N SER A 392 49.14 31.85 -50.05
CA SER A 392 48.32 30.89 -50.78
C SER A 392 47.69 29.86 -49.83
N MET A 393 48.48 29.31 -48.91
CA MET A 393 48.00 28.40 -47.86
C MET A 393 46.98 29.09 -46.94
N GLN A 394 47.23 30.35 -46.54
CA GLN A 394 46.33 31.12 -45.69
C GLN A 394 45.00 31.42 -46.40
N ARG A 395 45.03 31.76 -47.70
CA ARG A 395 43.82 31.91 -48.54
C ARG A 395 43.03 30.60 -48.66
N MET A 396 43.71 29.46 -48.81
CA MET A 396 43.03 28.16 -48.87
C MET A 396 42.36 27.80 -47.54
N LYS A 397 43.02 28.07 -46.41
CA LYS A 397 42.46 27.88 -45.06
C LYS A 397 41.22 28.74 -44.84
N SER A 398 41.31 30.06 -45.07
CA SER A 398 40.19 30.97 -44.86
C SER A 398 39.00 30.73 -45.79
N LEU A 399 39.24 30.27 -47.03
CA LEU A 399 38.17 29.78 -47.92
C LEU A 399 37.47 28.53 -47.34
N SER A 400 38.23 27.58 -46.79
CA SER A 400 37.66 26.36 -46.19
C SER A 400 36.86 26.64 -44.91
N GLU A 401 37.31 27.62 -44.11
CA GLU A 401 36.64 28.10 -42.90
C GLU A 401 35.37 28.87 -43.26
N SER A 402 35.42 29.74 -44.27
CA SER A 402 34.27 30.46 -44.81
C SER A 402 33.20 29.51 -45.38
N GLN A 403 33.60 28.47 -46.11
CA GLN A 403 32.66 27.45 -46.59
C GLN A 403 32.03 26.69 -45.41
N ARG A 404 32.81 26.27 -44.41
CA ARG A 404 32.30 25.61 -43.20
C ARG A 404 31.30 26.49 -42.44
N ALA A 405 31.58 27.79 -42.29
CA ALA A 405 30.66 28.74 -41.66
C ALA A 405 29.33 28.83 -42.43
N LEU A 406 29.39 29.00 -43.74
CA LEU A 406 28.21 29.10 -44.62
C LEU A 406 27.40 27.79 -44.66
N GLU A 407 28.03 26.62 -44.51
CA GLU A 407 27.34 25.35 -44.30
C GLU A 407 26.65 25.24 -42.94
N LEU A 408 27.22 25.83 -41.88
CA LEU A 408 26.59 25.91 -40.56
C LEU A 408 25.41 26.89 -40.54
N GLU A 409 25.54 28.06 -41.18
CA GLU A 409 24.43 29.01 -41.36
C GLU A 409 23.23 28.38 -42.08
N ARG A 410 23.48 27.62 -43.16
CA ARG A 410 22.43 26.88 -43.89
C ARG A 410 21.74 25.84 -43.01
N LYS A 411 22.49 25.14 -42.13
CA LYS A 411 21.94 24.17 -41.17
C LYS A 411 21.13 24.87 -40.07
N LEU A 412 21.65 25.98 -39.51
CA LEU A 412 20.97 26.82 -38.52
C LEU A 412 19.63 27.34 -39.06
N PHE A 413 19.63 27.97 -40.23
CA PHE A 413 18.43 28.49 -40.88
C PHE A 413 17.38 27.40 -41.15
N SER A 414 17.84 26.20 -41.53
CA SER A 414 16.95 25.04 -41.74
C SER A 414 16.35 24.54 -40.41
N ALA A 415 17.14 24.49 -39.34
CA ALA A 415 16.68 24.11 -38.01
C ALA A 415 15.72 25.16 -37.41
N GLU A 416 16.02 26.45 -37.54
CA GLU A 416 15.12 27.55 -37.18
C GLU A 416 13.78 27.45 -37.90
N ARG A 417 13.79 27.17 -39.22
CA ARG A 417 12.57 27.04 -40.00
C ARG A 417 11.75 25.82 -39.56
N ALA A 418 12.40 24.71 -39.24
CA ALA A 418 11.74 23.53 -38.67
C ALA A 418 11.15 23.81 -37.27
N HIS A 419 11.87 24.55 -36.43
CA HIS A 419 11.39 24.97 -35.11
C HIS A 419 10.17 25.91 -35.21
N LYS A 420 10.24 26.95 -36.06
CA LYS A 420 9.13 27.88 -36.34
C LYS A 420 7.90 27.16 -36.92
N GLN A 421 8.10 26.14 -37.76
CA GLN A 421 7.02 25.27 -38.23
C GLN A 421 6.41 24.44 -37.09
N SER A 422 7.25 23.77 -36.28
CA SER A 422 6.81 22.97 -35.13
C SER A 422 6.04 23.82 -34.10
N GLN A 423 6.50 25.05 -33.83
CA GLN A 423 5.79 26.02 -32.99
C GLN A 423 4.42 26.40 -33.58
N SER A 424 4.34 26.64 -34.89
CA SER A 424 3.07 26.92 -35.58
C SER A 424 2.10 25.72 -35.50
N ASP A 425 2.60 24.50 -35.64
CA ASP A 425 1.78 23.29 -35.57
C ASP A 425 1.39 22.91 -34.14
N ASN A 426 2.25 23.20 -33.15
CA ASN A 426 1.92 23.11 -31.72
C ASN A 426 0.75 24.05 -31.36
N ILE A 427 0.80 25.32 -31.81
CA ILE A 427 -0.29 26.28 -31.62
C ILE A 427 -1.58 25.80 -32.32
N LYS A 428 -1.51 25.26 -33.55
CA LYS A 428 -2.68 24.67 -34.23
C LYS A 428 -3.24 23.47 -33.49
N LEU A 429 -2.40 22.64 -32.86
CA LEU A 429 -2.83 21.52 -32.04
C LEU A 429 -3.45 21.99 -30.73
N GLN A 430 -2.90 23.02 -30.08
CA GLN A 430 -3.50 23.64 -28.90
C GLN A 430 -4.89 24.22 -29.23
N VAL A 431 -5.02 25.00 -30.31
CA VAL A 431 -6.33 25.53 -30.77
C VAL A 431 -7.29 24.39 -31.11
N LYS A 432 -6.84 23.29 -31.72
CA LYS A 432 -7.68 22.10 -31.94
C LYS A 432 -8.09 21.41 -30.64
N VAL A 433 -7.22 21.36 -29.63
CA VAL A 433 -7.53 20.81 -28.30
C VAL A 433 -8.51 21.71 -27.56
N GLU A 434 -8.39 23.04 -27.68
CA GLU A 434 -9.34 24.01 -27.13
C GLU A 434 -10.69 23.97 -27.85
N GLU A 435 -10.70 23.89 -29.19
CA GLU A 435 -11.91 23.61 -29.98
C GLU A 435 -12.56 22.28 -29.59
N LEU A 436 -11.78 21.21 -29.41
CA LEU A 436 -12.30 19.90 -29.00
C LEU A 436 -12.82 19.93 -27.56
N ARG A 437 -12.20 20.71 -26.65
CA ARG A 437 -12.72 20.98 -25.30
C ARG A 437 -14.00 21.83 -25.31
N LEU A 438 -14.18 22.71 -26.29
CA LEU A 438 -15.45 23.44 -26.50
C LEU A 438 -16.54 22.57 -27.13
N LYS A 439 -16.16 21.65 -28.03
CA LYS A 439 -17.07 20.73 -28.73
C LYS A 439 -17.45 19.53 -27.85
N TYR A 440 -16.58 19.15 -26.91
CA TYR A 440 -16.91 18.32 -25.76
C TYR A 440 -17.35 19.20 -24.58
N GLU A 441 -18.56 19.76 -24.69
CA GLU A 441 -19.37 19.83 -23.48
C GLU A 441 -19.50 18.39 -22.93
N PRO A 442 -19.20 18.13 -21.64
CA PRO A 442 -19.45 16.83 -21.05
C PRO A 442 -20.94 16.49 -21.20
N ASN A 443 -21.25 15.30 -21.75
CA ASN A 443 -22.62 14.87 -22.05
C ASN A 443 -23.43 14.56 -20.77
N GLU A 444 -23.77 15.60 -20.02
CA GLU A 444 -25.08 15.66 -19.38
C GLU A 444 -26.17 15.63 -20.49
N VAL A 445 -27.39 15.23 -20.15
CA VAL A 445 -28.51 15.11 -21.09
C VAL A 445 -28.33 14.10 -22.24
N ASN A 446 -27.82 12.89 -21.95
CA ASN A 446 -28.26 11.69 -22.70
C ASN A 446 -28.43 10.40 -21.86
N LYS A 447 -28.67 10.54 -20.55
CA LYS A 447 -29.04 9.42 -19.65
C LYS A 447 -30.54 9.09 -19.66
N LYS A 448 -31.17 8.91 -20.83
CA LYS A 448 -32.55 8.38 -20.92
C LYS A 448 -32.69 7.35 -22.06
N ARG A 449 -33.15 6.14 -21.69
CA ARG A 449 -33.69 5.07 -22.57
C ARG A 449 -32.69 4.22 -23.40
N ILE A 450 -31.71 3.59 -22.76
CA ILE A 450 -31.40 2.18 -23.06
C ILE A 450 -31.61 1.34 -21.79
N GLN A 451 -32.35 0.25 -21.95
CA GLN A 451 -32.84 -0.60 -20.86
C GLN A 451 -31.85 -1.73 -20.54
N LYS A 452 -31.86 -2.14 -19.25
CA LYS A 452 -31.56 -3.48 -18.73
C LYS A 452 -30.82 -4.47 -19.66
N ARG A 453 -29.56 -4.79 -19.32
CA ARG A 453 -29.04 -6.18 -19.47
C ARG A 453 -28.01 -6.49 -18.38
N LYS A 454 -28.25 -7.56 -17.61
CA LYS A 454 -27.21 -8.24 -16.82
C LYS A 454 -26.38 -9.11 -17.77
N ARG A 455 -25.08 -9.25 -17.49
CA ARG A 455 -24.22 -10.45 -17.51
C ARG A 455 -22.81 -9.99 -17.15
N GLU A 456 -22.29 -10.34 -15.98
CA GLU A 456 -21.72 -11.63 -15.52
C GLU A 456 -20.18 -11.58 -15.61
N LYS A 457 -19.50 -12.13 -14.59
CA LYS A 457 -18.03 -12.05 -14.44
C LYS A 457 -17.35 -13.29 -15.03
N LEU A 458 -16.11 -13.14 -15.48
CA LEU A 458 -15.02 -14.05 -15.09
C LEU A 458 -13.71 -13.25 -14.96
N PRO A 459 -12.80 -13.62 -14.04
CA PRO A 459 -11.48 -13.01 -13.89
C PRO A 459 -10.42 -13.70 -14.74
N VAL A 460 -9.35 -12.98 -15.09
CA VAL A 460 -8.07 -13.56 -15.55
C VAL A 460 -6.94 -12.69 -15.00
N ASP A 461 -6.08 -13.28 -14.17
CA ASP A 461 -4.81 -12.67 -13.79
C ASP A 461 -3.82 -12.70 -14.97
N ILE A 462 -3.16 -11.58 -15.23
CA ILE A 462 -1.91 -11.56 -16.00
C ILE A 462 -0.87 -10.77 -15.20
N SER A 463 -0.15 -11.49 -14.35
CA SER A 463 1.16 -11.02 -13.90
C SER A 463 2.14 -11.09 -15.07
N SER A 464 2.90 -10.03 -15.29
CA SER A 464 4.03 -9.99 -16.22
C SER A 464 4.99 -8.91 -15.75
N ASN A 465 6.14 -9.31 -15.22
CA ASN A 465 6.95 -8.50 -14.34
C ASN A 465 8.40 -8.41 -14.88
N ILE A 466 8.86 -7.20 -15.22
CA ILE A 466 10.30 -6.81 -15.28
C ILE A 466 11.04 -7.51 -16.49
N PRO A 467 12.31 -7.20 -16.93
CA PRO A 467 13.36 -6.26 -16.49
C PRO A 467 13.82 -5.28 -17.61
N GLU A 468 14.87 -4.43 -17.54
CA GLU A 468 15.85 -4.01 -16.51
C GLU A 468 16.45 -2.60 -16.84
N VAL A 469 17.54 -2.20 -16.15
CA VAL A 469 18.63 -1.27 -16.58
C VAL A 469 18.43 0.26 -16.55
N LYS A 470 18.83 0.84 -15.41
CA LYS A 470 19.96 1.78 -15.15
C LYS A 470 20.29 2.94 -16.13
N GLU A 471 20.63 4.11 -15.56
CA GLU A 471 22.05 4.52 -15.40
C GLU A 471 22.22 5.55 -14.26
N GLU A 472 23.43 6.06 -14.02
CA GLU A 472 23.93 6.45 -12.68
C GLU A 472 24.14 7.97 -12.43
N GLU A 473 24.50 8.26 -11.17
CA GLU A 473 24.97 9.50 -10.50
C GLU A 473 25.98 10.38 -11.29
N PRO A 474 26.22 11.68 -10.95
CA PRO A 474 26.94 12.02 -9.69
C PRO A 474 26.82 13.45 -9.07
N MET A 475 27.47 13.62 -7.90
CA MET A 475 28.20 14.84 -7.43
C MET A 475 27.39 16.00 -6.76
N VAL A 476 27.81 16.73 -5.71
CA VAL A 476 28.56 16.50 -4.42
C VAL A 476 28.57 17.83 -3.58
N LEU A 477 28.93 17.81 -2.28
CA LEU A 477 29.16 18.97 -1.35
C LEU A 477 27.89 19.78 -0.93
N GLU A 478 27.73 20.39 0.26
CA GLU A 478 28.60 20.62 1.44
C GLU A 478 27.79 20.76 2.77
N LEU A 479 28.46 20.84 3.93
CA LEU A 479 27.91 21.13 5.28
C LEU A 479 27.77 22.66 5.54
N PRO A 480 27.02 23.22 6.55
CA PRO A 480 27.26 22.93 7.99
C PRO A 480 26.12 23.17 9.04
N LYS A 481 26.26 22.53 10.24
CA LYS A 481 26.03 23.01 11.65
C LYS A 481 24.75 23.83 12.00
N HIS A 482 24.10 23.72 13.17
CA HIS A 482 24.58 23.52 14.55
C HIS A 482 23.41 23.20 15.53
N MET A 483 23.72 22.93 16.82
CA MET A 483 22.83 22.68 17.99
C MET A 483 22.16 21.30 18.02
N LYS A 484 22.48 20.39 18.97
CA LYS A 484 22.35 20.41 20.46
C LYS A 484 20.91 20.22 20.95
N GLU A 485 20.60 19.03 21.47
CA GLU A 485 20.55 18.79 22.93
C GLU A 485 20.67 17.28 23.25
N GLU A 486 20.65 16.91 24.53
CA GLU A 486 21.27 15.68 25.06
C GLU A 486 20.25 14.65 25.58
N MET A 487 20.52 13.36 25.40
CA MET A 487 20.23 12.30 26.40
C MET A 487 20.93 10.99 26.00
N GLU A 488 21.87 10.54 26.84
CA GLU A 488 22.51 9.22 26.72
C GLU A 488 21.79 8.16 27.57
N ALA A 489 21.73 6.93 27.07
CA ALA A 489 21.56 5.72 27.88
C ALA A 489 22.30 4.56 27.20
N GLU A 490 22.97 3.74 28.01
CA GLU A 490 24.01 2.76 27.64
C GLU A 490 23.63 1.71 26.58
N ALA A 491 24.62 1.26 25.78
CA ALA A 491 24.99 -0.16 25.67
C ALA A 491 26.28 -0.42 24.86
N HIS A 492 27.27 -1.04 25.53
CA HIS A 492 28.34 -1.93 25.04
C HIS A 492 29.20 -1.63 23.78
N LEU A 493 30.53 -1.72 24.00
CA LEU A 493 31.52 -2.01 22.95
C LEU A 493 31.35 -3.45 22.44
N PHE A 494 31.81 -3.75 21.21
CA PHE A 494 32.89 -4.73 20.99
C PHE A 494 33.50 -4.64 19.57
N THR A 495 34.79 -4.29 19.53
CA THR A 495 35.84 -4.69 18.55
C THR A 495 35.65 -4.49 17.04
N GLU A 496 36.53 -3.67 16.45
CA GLU A 496 36.91 -3.72 15.03
C GLU A 496 37.66 -5.03 14.71
N GLU A 497 37.41 -5.63 13.54
CA GLU A 497 38.43 -6.45 12.86
C GLU A 497 38.85 -5.79 11.55
N ARG A 498 40.16 -5.79 11.30
CA ARG A 498 40.85 -5.04 10.24
C ARG A 498 41.63 -6.02 9.36
N LEU A 499 42.17 -5.51 8.25
CA LEU A 499 43.01 -6.20 7.24
C LEU A 499 42.18 -6.86 6.12
N THR A 500 42.57 -6.82 4.84
CA THR A 500 43.76 -6.19 4.23
C THR A 500 43.48 -5.70 2.81
N VAL A 501 44.19 -4.65 2.38
CA VAL A 501 44.26 -4.21 0.98
C VAL A 501 45.59 -4.61 0.38
N THR A 502 45.61 -5.24 -0.80
CA THR A 502 46.55 -4.94 -1.90
C THR A 502 46.12 -5.64 -3.21
N PRO A 503 46.47 -5.10 -4.41
CA PRO A 503 45.84 -5.49 -5.68
C PRO A 503 46.81 -6.17 -6.68
N LEU A 504 46.32 -6.51 -7.88
CA LEU A 504 47.04 -6.31 -9.15
C LEU A 504 46.09 -6.39 -10.38
N GLN A 505 46.56 -5.95 -11.54
CA GLN A 505 45.78 -5.68 -12.77
C GLN A 505 45.84 -6.82 -13.84
N PRO A 506 44.97 -6.79 -14.88
CA PRO A 506 44.83 -7.88 -15.87
C PRO A 506 45.81 -7.74 -17.06
N PRO A 507 45.84 -8.70 -18.01
CA PRO A 507 45.00 -8.54 -19.20
C PRO A 507 44.48 -9.86 -19.84
N ASN A 508 43.37 -9.78 -20.62
CA ASN A 508 43.28 -10.22 -22.02
C ASN A 508 41.82 -10.48 -22.49
N ASN A 509 41.47 -9.88 -23.63
CA ASN A 509 40.36 -10.28 -24.51
C ASN A 509 40.92 -11.30 -25.53
N PRO A 510 40.14 -12.24 -26.13
CA PRO A 510 39.14 -11.82 -27.13
C PRO A 510 37.92 -12.73 -27.42
N LYS A 511 36.78 -12.08 -27.69
CA LYS A 511 35.70 -12.41 -28.67
C LYS A 511 34.88 -13.72 -28.52
N PRO A 512 33.60 -13.70 -28.99
CA PRO A 512 32.67 -14.84 -28.87
C PRO A 512 32.71 -15.78 -30.08
N ASN A 513 32.10 -16.96 -29.91
CA ASN A 513 31.63 -17.82 -31.01
C ASN A 513 30.31 -18.51 -30.66
N SER A 514 29.51 -18.83 -31.67
CA SER A 514 28.17 -19.40 -31.54
C SER A 514 28.14 -20.92 -31.72
N ALA A 515 27.20 -21.60 -31.04
CA ALA A 515 26.77 -22.96 -31.34
C ALA A 515 25.33 -23.19 -30.84
N LEU A 516 24.54 -24.00 -31.56
CA LEU A 516 23.16 -24.36 -31.19
C LEU A 516 23.10 -25.75 -30.54
N THR A 517 22.33 -25.88 -29.45
CA THR A 517 21.64 -27.12 -29.02
C THR A 517 20.59 -26.77 -27.96
N ARG A 518 19.41 -27.40 -27.86
CA ARG A 518 18.60 -28.21 -28.80
C ARG A 518 17.19 -28.37 -28.15
N ASP A 519 16.15 -28.60 -28.94
CA ASP A 519 14.81 -28.88 -28.39
C ASP A 519 14.74 -30.14 -27.52
N SER A 520 13.87 -30.13 -26.51
CA SER A 520 13.29 -31.35 -25.91
C SER A 520 11.93 -31.04 -25.28
N LYS A 521 10.86 -31.62 -25.84
CA LYS A 521 9.49 -31.56 -25.31
C LYS A 521 9.17 -32.89 -24.64
N CYS A 522 8.56 -32.86 -23.46
CA CYS A 522 7.85 -34.00 -22.86
C CYS A 522 6.57 -33.54 -22.16
N VAL A 523 5.68 -34.48 -21.87
CA VAL A 523 4.23 -34.25 -21.71
C VAL A 523 3.75 -34.50 -20.27
N ARG A 524 2.71 -33.78 -19.85
CA ARG A 524 1.99 -34.02 -18.58
C ARG A 524 1.14 -35.29 -18.66
N ILE A 525 1.10 -36.07 -17.59
CA ILE A 525 -0.02 -36.96 -17.25
C ILE A 525 -0.40 -36.67 -15.81
N CYS A 526 -1.70 -36.66 -15.51
CA CYS A 526 -2.27 -36.58 -14.17
C CYS A 526 -3.25 -37.74 -14.01
N GLU A 527 -3.19 -38.46 -12.90
CA GLU A 527 -4.16 -39.51 -12.55
C GLU A 527 -4.57 -39.36 -11.08
N GLU A 528 -5.87 -39.47 -10.81
CA GLU A 528 -6.47 -39.52 -9.48
C GLU A 528 -6.96 -40.95 -9.15
N PRO A 529 -7.17 -41.30 -7.86
CA PRO A 529 -7.24 -42.69 -7.41
C PRO A 529 -8.66 -43.31 -7.47
N PRO A 530 -8.76 -44.65 -7.53
CA PRO A 530 -10.00 -45.41 -7.32
C PRO A 530 -10.16 -45.99 -5.90
N THR A 531 -11.37 -46.46 -5.60
CA THR A 531 -11.89 -46.84 -4.27
C THR A 531 -11.71 -48.32 -3.87
N THR A 532 -12.26 -48.72 -2.70
CA THR A 532 -12.02 -49.97 -1.95
C THR A 532 -13.11 -51.07 -2.08
N ILE A 533 -12.93 -52.18 -1.33
CA ILE A 533 -13.85 -53.34 -1.02
C ILE A 533 -14.19 -54.28 -2.23
N PRO A 534 -14.40 -55.63 -2.11
CA PRO A 534 -14.48 -56.49 -0.90
C PRO A 534 -13.79 -57.89 -0.89
N ASN A 535 -13.85 -58.57 0.27
CA ASN A 535 -13.57 -60.00 0.58
C ASN A 535 -14.74 -60.93 0.13
N PRO A 536 -14.85 -62.28 0.39
CA PRO A 536 -14.09 -63.27 1.24
C PRO A 536 -13.74 -64.58 0.42
N PRO A 537 -13.80 -65.88 0.85
CA PRO A 537 -13.95 -66.59 2.16
C PRO A 537 -13.07 -67.89 2.38
N ARG A 538 -13.36 -68.66 3.47
CA ARG A 538 -12.94 -70.04 3.86
C ARG A 538 -11.54 -70.20 4.51
N SER A 539 -11.29 -71.14 5.44
CA SER A 539 -12.11 -72.25 6.02
C SER A 539 -11.79 -72.51 7.53
N PRO A 540 -12.62 -73.27 8.28
CA PRO A 540 -12.52 -73.41 9.76
C PRO A 540 -11.93 -74.75 10.26
N SER A 541 -11.80 -74.90 11.59
CA SER A 541 -11.54 -76.15 12.30
C SER A 541 -12.61 -76.49 13.35
N ALA A 542 -12.92 -77.78 13.46
CA ALA A 542 -13.93 -78.42 14.31
C ALA A 542 -13.45 -78.59 15.78
N ASP A 543 -14.17 -79.17 16.76
CA ASP A 543 -15.60 -79.57 16.95
C ASP A 543 -15.80 -79.87 18.47
N CYS A 544 -17.04 -79.79 19.01
CA CYS A 544 -17.52 -80.62 20.14
C CYS A 544 -19.01 -80.36 20.49
N LYS A 545 -19.72 -81.40 20.96
CA LYS A 545 -21.15 -81.44 21.40
C LYS A 545 -21.21 -82.20 22.75
N THR A 546 -22.12 -82.00 23.73
CA THR A 546 -23.57 -82.36 23.90
C THR A 546 -23.93 -82.16 25.41
N MET A 547 -25.14 -82.03 25.98
CA MET A 547 -26.58 -81.96 25.59
C MET A 547 -27.19 -80.62 26.17
N THR A 548 -28.44 -80.31 26.55
CA THR A 548 -29.75 -80.99 26.87
C THR A 548 -29.75 -81.84 28.18
N GLU A 549 -30.81 -82.02 29.00
CA GLU A 549 -32.25 -81.63 29.05
C GLU A 549 -32.58 -80.96 30.43
N GLU A 550 -33.51 -80.01 30.57
CA GLU A 550 -34.89 -80.07 31.18
C GLU A 550 -34.98 -80.56 32.66
N LEU A 551 -35.88 -80.12 33.59
CA LEU A 551 -37.15 -79.37 33.56
C LEU A 551 -37.27 -78.27 34.68
N GLU A 552 -38.21 -77.33 34.49
CA GLU A 552 -39.33 -76.82 35.34
C GLU A 552 -39.41 -77.16 36.87
N MET A 553 -40.11 -76.45 37.78
CA MET A 553 -41.27 -75.50 37.81
C MET A 553 -41.15 -74.58 39.07
N GLU A 554 -41.97 -73.55 39.39
CA GLU A 554 -42.67 -72.45 38.68
C GLU A 554 -43.33 -71.47 39.71
N LYS A 555 -43.30 -70.14 39.45
CA LYS A 555 -44.25 -69.08 39.94
C LYS A 555 -44.32 -68.82 41.49
N GLU A 556 -44.91 -67.75 42.05
CA GLU A 556 -45.67 -66.53 41.64
C GLU A 556 -45.02 -65.28 42.33
N GLY A 557 -45.32 -63.99 42.07
CA GLY A 557 -46.19 -63.33 41.10
C GLY A 557 -46.24 -61.78 41.29
N GLU A 558 -46.73 -61.05 40.28
CA GLU A 558 -47.14 -59.62 40.24
C GLU A 558 -46.02 -58.52 40.35
N GLU A 559 -46.08 -57.39 39.63
CA GLU A 559 -47.05 -56.88 38.65
C GLU A 559 -46.41 -55.97 37.55
N ASN A 560 -47.07 -55.83 36.38
CA ASN A 560 -47.00 -54.72 35.39
C ASN A 560 -45.64 -54.01 35.11
N ARG A 561 -45.07 -54.01 33.89
CA ARG A 561 -45.70 -53.68 32.58
C ARG A 561 -45.01 -54.37 31.38
N ARG A 562 -45.64 -54.31 30.20
CA ARG A 562 -45.21 -54.98 28.96
C ARG A 562 -44.58 -54.01 27.94
N ASP A 563 -43.52 -54.46 27.27
CA ASP A 563 -43.01 -53.85 26.03
C ASP A 563 -43.12 -54.83 24.83
N GLU A 564 -44.03 -54.56 23.90
CA GLU A 564 -44.04 -55.22 22.59
C GLU A 564 -43.22 -54.44 21.56
N LYS A 565 -42.09 -55.00 21.12
CA LYS A 565 -41.27 -54.44 20.04
C LYS A 565 -41.98 -54.47 18.68
N LYS A 566 -42.72 -53.41 18.33
CA LYS A 566 -43.28 -53.20 16.98
C LYS A 566 -42.49 -52.16 16.17
N LYS A 567 -41.56 -52.67 15.35
CA LYS A 567 -41.03 -52.12 14.10
C LYS A 567 -41.43 -50.67 13.75
N LEU A 568 -40.56 -49.70 14.04
CA LEU A 568 -40.54 -48.45 13.27
C LEU A 568 -40.12 -48.77 11.83
N LYS A 569 -40.90 -48.30 10.87
CA LYS A 569 -40.58 -48.42 9.44
C LYS A 569 -39.60 -47.33 9.04
N SER A 570 -38.87 -47.56 7.95
CA SER A 570 -38.16 -46.53 7.20
C SER A 570 -39.05 -45.32 6.93
N GLN A 571 -38.62 -44.13 7.33
CA GLN A 571 -39.19 -42.87 6.86
C GLN A 571 -38.44 -42.44 5.59
N GLU A 572 -39.19 -42.09 4.56
CA GLU A 572 -38.64 -41.88 3.21
C GLU A 572 -37.85 -40.57 3.10
N VAL A 573 -36.78 -40.58 2.31
CA VAL A 573 -36.09 -39.36 1.89
C VAL A 573 -37.07 -38.54 1.05
N ILE A 574 -37.38 -37.31 1.49
CA ILE A 574 -38.26 -36.39 0.76
C ILE A 574 -37.54 -35.92 -0.51
N HIS A 575 -37.71 -36.69 -1.59
CA HIS A 575 -37.13 -36.42 -2.89
C HIS A 575 -37.92 -35.30 -3.57
N VAL A 576 -37.51 -34.03 -3.38
CA VAL A 576 -38.17 -32.87 -4.00
C VAL A 576 -37.94 -32.89 -5.52
N THR A 577 -38.88 -33.50 -6.24
CA THR A 577 -38.92 -33.50 -7.70
C THR A 577 -39.59 -32.22 -8.21
N SER A 578 -38.81 -31.30 -8.75
CA SER A 578 -39.33 -30.06 -9.33
C SER A 578 -39.98 -30.33 -10.69
N GLN A 579 -41.28 -30.64 -10.70
CA GLN A 579 -42.10 -30.60 -11.91
C GLN A 579 -42.63 -29.18 -12.16
N LYS A 580 -42.65 -28.78 -13.44
CA LYS A 580 -43.22 -27.52 -13.89
C LYS A 580 -44.75 -27.57 -13.83
N THR A 581 -45.37 -26.53 -13.30
CA THR A 581 -46.72 -26.10 -13.68
C THR A 581 -46.68 -24.66 -14.18
N LEU A 582 -47.59 -24.34 -15.10
CA LEU A 582 -47.74 -23.04 -15.76
C LEU A 582 -48.98 -22.31 -15.23
N GLU A 583 -49.02 -21.01 -15.49
CA GLU A 583 -50.24 -20.18 -15.66
C GLU A 583 -51.30 -20.15 -14.53
N ASN A 584 -51.34 -19.02 -13.79
CA ASN A 584 -52.41 -17.98 -13.86
C ASN A 584 -52.41 -17.12 -12.57
N GLN A 585 -52.09 -15.81 -12.60
CA GLN A 585 -52.88 -14.63 -13.01
C GLN A 585 -53.57 -13.90 -11.82
N CYS A 586 -53.27 -12.60 -11.68
CA CYS A 586 -54.01 -11.57 -10.92
C CYS A 586 -54.12 -11.73 -9.37
N ALA A 587 -54.40 -10.68 -8.58
CA ALA A 587 -54.65 -9.26 -8.89
C ALA A 587 -54.00 -8.30 -7.87
N GLN A 588 -54.21 -6.99 -8.08
CA GLN A 588 -53.76 -5.86 -7.27
C GLN A 588 -54.36 -5.83 -5.86
N GLN A 589 -53.60 -5.33 -4.89
CA GLN A 589 -53.85 -4.00 -4.31
C GLN A 589 -52.53 -3.32 -3.90
#